data_AF-A0A2V9LNP3-F1
#
_entry.id   AF-A0A2V9LNP3-F1
#
_cell.length_a   1.000
_cell.length_b   1.000
_cell.length_c   1.000
_cell.angle_alpha   90.00
_cell.angle_beta   90.00
_cell.angle_gamma   90.00
#
_symmetry.space_group_name_H-M   'P 1'
#
loop_
_entity.id
_entity.type
_entity.pdbx_description
1 polymer ?
#
loop_
_entity_poly.entity_id
_entity_poly.type
_entity_poly.pdbx_seq_one_letter_code
_entity_poly.pdbx_strand_id
1 'polypeptide(L)' 'MAHCPECSAEIDVDEDAEEGQRVECPDCNAALEILSTNPVELVTVSESDEEEEGSW' A
#
# COMPACT_ATOMS: atom_id res chain seq x y z
N MET A 1 -6.02 -7.45 8.99
CA MET A 1 -5.00 -6.75 9.78
C MET A 1 -3.70 -6.80 9.02
N ALA A 2 -3.21 -5.64 8.61
CA ALA A 2 -1.92 -5.46 7.97
C ALA A 2 -1.05 -4.55 8.84
N HIS A 3 0.25 -4.56 8.63
CA HIS A 3 1.15 -3.64 9.31
C HIS A 3 1.73 -2.66 8.30
N CYS A 4 1.77 -1.39 8.68
CA CYS A 4 2.43 -0.37 7.88
C CYS A 4 3.93 -0.70 7.79
N PRO A 5 4.51 -0.83 6.58
CA PRO A 5 5.94 -1.08 6.43
C PRO A 5 6.83 0.08 6.91
N GLU A 6 6.32 1.31 7.00
CA GLU A 6 7.09 2.50 7.42
C GLU A 6 7.15 2.68 8.93
N CYS A 7 6.00 2.64 9.59
CA CYS A 7 5.88 2.95 11.02
C CYS A 7 5.53 1.73 11.87
N SER A 8 5.30 0.56 11.26
CA SER A 8 4.83 -0.67 11.91
C SER A 8 3.50 -0.52 12.65
N ALA A 9 2.70 0.51 12.35
CA ALA A 9 1.35 0.66 12.88
C ALA A 9 0.42 -0.43 12.33
N GLU A 10 -0.56 -0.86 13.13
CA GLU A 10 -1.62 -1.75 12.67
C GLU A 10 -2.59 -0.97 11.78
N ILE A 11 -2.77 -1.45 10.56
CA ILE A 11 -3.74 -0.93 9.60
C ILE A 11 -4.85 -1.96 9.46
N ASP A 12 -6.08 -1.50 9.65
CA ASP A 12 -7.27 -2.29 9.36
C ASP A 12 -7.58 -2.14 7.86
N VAL A 13 -7.41 -3.24 7.14
CA VAL A 13 -7.69 -3.33 5.70
C VAL A 13 -9.00 -4.09 5.55
N ASP A 14 -9.96 -3.45 4.92
CA ASP A 14 -11.33 -3.96 4.75
C ASP A 14 -11.38 -5.21 3.87
N GLU A 15 -12.45 -6.00 3.96
CA GLU A 15 -12.60 -7.23 3.18
C GLU A 15 -12.85 -6.96 1.69
N ASP A 16 -13.35 -5.77 1.37
CA ASP A 16 -13.51 -5.24 0.01
C ASP A 16 -12.20 -4.67 -0.56
N ALA A 17 -11.09 -4.72 0.18
CA ALA A 17 -9.80 -4.24 -0.32
C ALA A 17 -9.33 -5.08 -1.51
N GLU A 18 -8.81 -4.40 -2.53
CA GLU A 18 -8.35 -5.01 -3.78
C GLU A 18 -6.83 -4.86 -3.96
N GLU A 19 -6.22 -5.82 -4.64
CA GLU A 19 -4.82 -5.73 -5.06
C GLU A 19 -4.64 -4.56 -6.05
N GLY A 20 -3.61 -3.74 -5.84
CA GLY A 20 -3.38 -2.48 -6.54
C GLY A 20 -4.14 -1.27 -5.98
N GLN A 21 -4.95 -1.45 -4.92
CA GLN A 21 -5.59 -0.31 -4.27
C GLN A 21 -4.58 0.49 -3.44
N ARG A 22 -4.56 1.81 -3.64
CA ARG A 22 -3.78 2.75 -2.83
C ARG A 22 -4.52 3.12 -1.55
N VAL A 23 -3.86 2.96 -0.41
CA VAL A 23 -4.36 3.28 0.93
C VAL A 23 -3.35 4.18 1.64
N GLU A 24 -3.82 5.06 2.50
CA GLU A 24 -2.95 5.96 3.27
C GLU A 24 -2.90 5.53 4.73
N CYS A 25 -1.70 5.47 5.31
CA CYS A 25 -1.56 5.11 6.71
C CYS A 25 -2.09 6.23 7.62
N PRO A 26 -3.03 5.97 8.55
CA PRO A 26 -3.59 7.00 9.42
C PRO A 26 -2.60 7.57 10.45
N ASP A 27 -1.52 6.85 10.76
CA ASP A 27 -0.50 7.28 11.73
C ASP A 27 0.63 8.11 11.11
N CYS A 28 1.24 7.61 10.03
CA CYS A 28 2.39 8.27 9.39
C CYS A 28 2.03 9.03 8.10
N ASN A 29 0.80 8.91 7.61
CA ASN A 29 0.35 9.49 6.33
C ASN A 29 1.20 9.01 5.14
N ALA A 30 1.81 7.82 5.25
CA ALA A 30 2.51 7.20 4.13
C ALA A 30 1.51 6.67 3.11
N ALA A 31 1.78 6.93 1.83
CA ALA A 31 1.06 6.31 0.73
C ALA A 31 1.50 4.86 0.59
N LEU A 32 0.54 3.94 0.70
CA LEU A 32 0.75 2.51 0.61
C LEU A 32 -0.12 1.94 -0.53
N GLU A 33 0.29 0.82 -1.09
CA GLU A 33 -0.50 0.06 -2.05
C GLU A 33 -0.63 -1.40 -1.60
N ILE A 34 -1.80 -1.97 -1.82
CA ILE A 34 -2.10 -3.37 -1.47
C ILE A 34 -1.52 -4.28 -2.54
N LEU A 35 -0.49 -5.06 -2.19
CA LEU A 35 0.12 -6.04 -3.08
C LEU A 35 -0.55 -7.42 -3.04
N SER A 36 -1.23 -7.73 -1.95
CA SER A 36 -2.05 -8.93 -1.84
C SER A 36 -3.05 -8.77 -0.70
N THR A 37 -4.16 -9.50 -0.76
CA THR A 37 -5.22 -9.45 0.27
C THR A 37 -5.29 -10.73 1.09
N ASN A 38 -4.55 -11.78 0.71
CA ASN A 38 -4.61 -13.08 1.38
C ASN A 38 -3.26 -13.85 1.31
N PRO A 39 -2.29 -13.51 2.19
CA PRO A 39 -2.33 -12.56 3.31
C PRO A 39 -2.23 -11.09 2.85
N VAL A 40 -2.72 -10.17 3.68
CA VAL A 40 -2.67 -8.73 3.35
C VAL A 40 -1.23 -8.23 3.37
N GLU A 41 -0.72 -7.81 2.22
CA GLU A 41 0.62 -7.26 2.03
C GLU A 41 0.51 -5.80 1.55
N LEU A 42 1.24 -4.91 2.19
CA LEU A 42 1.28 -3.48 1.87
C LEU A 42 2.70 -3.08 1.48
N VAL A 43 2.82 -2.26 0.43
CA VAL A 43 4.09 -1.67 0.00
C VAL A 43 4.00 -0.15 0.04
N THR A 44 5.10 0.53 0.37
CA THR A 44 5.21 1.97 0.22
C THR A 44 5.28 2.35 -1.23
N VAL A 45 4.39 3.24 -1.67
CA VAL A 45 4.46 3.83 -3.01
C VAL A 45 4.95 5.26 -2.91
N SER A 46 5.99 5.59 -3.66
CA SER A 46 6.38 6.97 -3.92
C SER A 46 5.72 7.43 -5.21
N GLU A 47 5.37 8.71 -5.32
CA GLU A 47 4.80 9.32 -6.54
C GLU A 47 5.71 9.23 -7.79
N SER A 48 6.88 8.59 -7.69
CA SER A 48 7.86 8.40 -8.75
C SER A 48 7.94 6.96 -9.29
N ASP A 49 7.05 6.06 -8.88
CA ASP A 49 7.00 4.67 -9.42
C ASP A 49 6.10 4.55 -10.67
N GLU A 50 5.56 5.67 -11.17
CA GLU A 50 4.71 5.74 -12.37
C GLU A 50 5.46 6.09 -13.67
N GLU A 51 6.79 5.90 -13.72
CA GLU A 51 7.63 6.36 -14.85
C GLU A 51 8.60 5.34 -15.49
N GLU A 52 8.46 4.01 -15.27
CA GLU A 52 9.24 3.01 -16.03
C GLU A 52 8.46 2.16 -17.05
N GLU A 53 7.22 2.54 -17.40
CA GLU A 53 6.46 1.95 -18.51
C GLU A 53 6.22 2.97 -19.63
N GLY A 54 7.28 3.56 -20.18
CA GLY A 54 7.13 4.65 -21.14
C GLY A 54 8.29 4.96 -22.08
N SER A 55 9.32 4.11 -22.21
CA SER A 55 10.35 4.32 -23.24
C SER A 55 10.40 3.14 -24.23
N TRP A 56 9.59 3.26 -25.29
CA TRP A 56 9.77 2.51 -26.54
C TRP A 56 11.17 2.71 -27.12
#